data_AF-A0A6L7IM03-F1
#
_entry.id   AF-A0A6L7IM03-F1
#
_cell.length_a   1.000
_cell.length_b   1.000
_cell.length_c   1.000
_cell.angle_alpha   90.00
_cell.angle_beta   90.00
_cell.angle_gamma   90.00
#
_symmetry.space_group_name_H-M   'P 1'
#
loop_
_entity.id
_entity.type
_entity.pdbx_description
1 polymer ?
#
loop_
_entity_poly.entity_id
_entity_poly.type
_entity_poly.pdbx_seq_one_letter_code
_entity_poly.pdbx_strand_id
1 'polypeptide(L)'
;MAIPKQIFQTFKTDKLPWLTKFHIKRMLRKNPEYAYHFYDDNRIQAFFKDEFPPEYLKSYNRLTIGAAKADFFRYAILYKKGGVYLDIDSGINIPLRNLIREDDVALVTDEIPPTYYVQWGLVYEAGHPFLQKTLENILDNIRNNPYPHNVHKTTGPTVYTESIKQCLSENPDIPHRFLAPHYENKMVFKYKLGKFFLYSKKSEHWKRKQLTQNIIKPEDEDSI
;
A
#
# COMPACT_ATOMS: atom_id res chain seq x y z
N MET A 1 5.20 11.81 -18.97
CA MET A 1 5.44 10.70 -18.02
C MET A 1 4.12 10.38 -17.34
N ALA A 2 3.62 9.15 -17.51
CA ALA A 2 2.30 8.76 -17.01
C ALA A 2 2.25 8.63 -15.47
N ILE A 3 3.31 8.09 -14.85
CA ILE A 3 3.45 8.02 -13.40
C ILE A 3 3.83 9.41 -12.83
N PRO A 4 3.00 10.05 -11.99
CA PRO A 4 3.32 11.36 -11.42
C PRO A 4 4.52 11.33 -10.45
N LYS A 5 5.29 12.42 -10.40
CA LYS A 5 6.48 12.55 -9.53
C LYS A 5 6.11 12.88 -8.09
N GLN A 6 5.52 11.92 -7.41
CA GLN A 6 5.14 12.03 -6.00
C GLN A 6 5.36 10.72 -5.25
N ILE A 7 5.73 10.83 -3.97
CA ILE A 7 6.01 9.71 -3.07
C ILE A 7 5.07 9.80 -1.86
N PHE A 8 4.34 8.73 -1.61
CA PHE A 8 3.44 8.57 -0.47
C PHE A 8 3.99 7.59 0.54
N GLN A 9 3.89 7.94 1.81
CA GLN A 9 4.06 7.02 2.94
C GLN A 9 2.99 7.30 3.99
N THR A 10 2.65 6.29 4.78
CA THR A 10 1.74 6.44 5.91
C THR A 10 2.31 5.83 7.19
N PHE A 11 1.95 6.44 8.31
CA PHE A 11 2.08 5.84 9.62
C PHE A 11 1.03 6.46 10.55
N LYS A 12 0.69 5.80 11.65
CA LYS A 12 -0.38 6.25 12.58
C LYS A 12 -0.28 7.73 12.97
N THR A 13 0.94 8.24 13.14
CA THR A 13 1.22 9.61 13.56
C THR A 13 2.45 10.15 12.84
N ASP A 14 2.55 11.47 12.70
CA ASP A 14 3.72 12.20 12.20
C ASP A 14 4.94 12.21 13.15
N LYS A 15 4.76 11.77 14.40
CA LYS A 15 5.80 11.58 15.41
C LYS A 15 6.70 10.37 15.11
N LEU A 16 7.40 10.43 13.98
CA LEU A 16 8.30 9.38 13.52
C LEU A 16 9.63 9.40 14.29
N PRO A 17 10.23 8.23 14.56
CA PRO A 17 11.59 8.13 15.11
C PRO A 17 12.60 8.90 14.25
N TRP A 18 13.64 9.46 14.89
CA TRP A 18 14.70 10.20 14.19
C TRP A 18 15.36 9.37 13.08
N LEU A 19 15.58 8.07 13.35
CA LEU A 19 16.15 7.15 12.36
C LEU A 19 15.26 7.04 11.11
N THR A 20 13.94 6.95 11.27
CA THR A 20 12.97 6.95 10.16
C THR A 20 13.05 8.25 9.36
N LYS A 21 13.05 9.40 10.05
CA LYS A 21 13.20 10.72 9.40
C LYS A 21 14.51 10.84 8.63
N PHE A 22 15.60 10.28 9.16
CA PHE A 22 16.89 10.22 8.47
C PHE A 22 16.82 9.40 7.17
N HIS A 23 16.21 8.21 7.21
CA HIS A 23 16.01 7.38 6.02
C HIS A 23 15.17 8.07 4.94
N ILE A 24 14.07 8.71 5.35
CA ILE A 24 13.22 9.51 4.45
C ILE A 24 14.04 10.64 3.82
N LYS A 25 14.77 11.43 4.62
CA LYS A 25 15.62 12.52 4.10
C LYS A 25 16.66 12.01 3.10
N ARG A 26 17.28 10.85 3.36
CA ARG A 26 18.27 10.25 2.45
C ARG A 26 17.63 9.81 1.14
N MET A 27 16.42 9.25 1.18
CA MET A 27 15.66 8.88 -0.01
C MET A 27 15.29 10.11 -0.85
N LEU A 28 14.77 11.17 -0.21
CA LEU A 28 14.36 12.39 -0.91
C LEU A 28 15.53 13.15 -1.54
N ARG A 29 16.72 13.15 -0.90
CA ARG A 29 17.93 13.73 -1.50
C ARG A 29 18.33 13.08 -2.84
N LYS A 30 18.00 11.80 -3.04
CA LYS A 30 18.26 11.10 -4.33
C LYS A 30 17.19 11.39 -5.38
N ASN A 31 16.03 11.86 -4.94
CA ASN A 31 14.82 12.07 -5.71
C ASN A 31 14.28 13.51 -5.53
N PRO A 32 15.10 14.55 -5.73
CA PRO A 32 14.68 15.95 -5.53
C PRO A 32 13.51 16.37 -6.42
N GLU A 33 13.27 15.65 -7.52
CA GLU A 33 12.17 15.88 -8.45
C GLU A 33 10.81 15.34 -7.98
N TYR A 34 10.76 14.59 -6.86
CA TYR A 34 9.53 14.01 -6.32
C TYR A 34 8.98 14.83 -5.15
N ALA A 35 7.69 15.16 -5.20
CA ALA A 35 6.97 15.69 -4.06
C ALA A 35 6.74 14.59 -3.00
N TYR A 36 6.98 14.89 -1.73
CA TYR A 36 6.77 13.93 -0.63
C TYR A 36 5.48 14.23 0.13
N HIS A 37 4.66 13.20 0.34
CA HIS A 37 3.41 13.31 1.08
C HIS A 37 3.32 12.23 2.16
N PHE A 38 3.30 12.67 3.42
CA PHE A 38 3.05 11.80 4.56
C PHE A 38 1.58 11.86 4.98
N TYR A 39 0.97 10.69 5.19
CA TYR A 39 -0.41 10.55 5.64
C TYR A 39 -0.48 9.88 7.01
N ASP A 40 -1.00 10.60 8.00
CA ASP A 40 -1.42 10.01 9.27
C ASP A 40 -2.88 9.52 9.20
N ASP A 41 -3.35 8.89 10.27
CA ASP A 41 -4.70 8.32 10.29
C ASP A 41 -5.78 9.38 10.00
N ASN A 42 -5.64 10.60 10.51
CA ASN A 42 -6.59 11.69 10.29
C ASN A 42 -6.62 12.14 8.83
N ARG A 43 -5.45 12.28 8.21
CA ARG A 43 -5.33 12.67 6.82
C ARG A 43 -5.85 11.58 5.88
N ILE A 44 -5.73 10.30 6.25
CA ILE A 44 -6.36 9.20 5.50
C ILE A 44 -7.88 9.27 5.57
N GLN A 45 -8.45 9.56 6.75
CA GLN A 45 -9.89 9.73 6.91
C GLN A 45 -10.42 10.86 6.01
N ALA A 46 -9.77 12.02 6.05
CA ALA A 46 -10.11 13.15 5.18
C ALA A 46 -9.98 12.77 3.70
N PHE A 47 -8.89 12.10 3.32
CA PHE A 47 -8.70 11.64 1.95
C PHE A 47 -9.84 10.75 1.43
N PHE A 48 -10.25 9.73 2.19
CA PHE A 48 -11.37 8.89 1.77
C PHE A 48 -12.69 9.64 1.72
N LYS A 49 -12.92 10.57 2.65
CA LYS A 49 -14.12 11.41 2.67
C LYS A 49 -14.20 12.33 1.44
N ASP A 50 -13.08 12.92 1.04
CA ASP A 50 -13.04 13.97 0.04
C ASP A 50 -12.88 13.43 -1.39
N GLU A 51 -12.27 12.26 -1.57
CA GLU A 51 -11.80 11.78 -2.88
C GLU A 51 -12.52 10.52 -3.38
N PHE A 52 -13.27 9.83 -2.52
CA PHE A 52 -13.97 8.58 -2.81
C PHE A 52 -15.46 8.61 -2.41
N PRO A 53 -16.30 7.75 -3.01
CA PRO A 53 -17.67 7.56 -2.55
C PRO A 53 -17.73 7.16 -1.06
N PRO A 54 -18.83 7.48 -0.35
CA PRO A 54 -18.97 7.19 1.08
C PRO A 54 -18.75 5.72 1.47
N GLU A 55 -19.00 4.75 0.58
CA GLU A 55 -18.76 3.34 0.89
C GLU A 55 -17.29 3.01 1.16
N TYR A 56 -16.34 3.75 0.59
CA TYR A 56 -14.91 3.54 0.83
C TYR A 56 -14.53 3.93 2.25
N LEU A 57 -14.99 5.10 2.71
CA LEU A 57 -14.76 5.57 4.07
C LEU A 57 -15.44 4.63 5.09
N LYS A 58 -16.68 4.20 4.83
CA LYS A 58 -17.38 3.20 5.65
C LYS A 58 -16.56 1.91 5.75
N SER A 59 -16.11 1.38 4.62
CA SER A 59 -15.31 0.15 4.57
C SER A 59 -13.96 0.28 5.28
N TYR A 60 -13.28 1.42 5.11
CA TYR A 60 -12.04 1.73 5.81
C TYR A 60 -12.22 1.78 7.33
N ASN A 61 -13.33 2.33 7.80
CA ASN A 61 -13.65 2.43 9.24
C ASN A 61 -14.01 1.09 9.88
N ARG A 62 -14.59 0.17 9.10
CA ARG A 62 -14.85 -1.21 9.54
C ARG A 62 -13.58 -2.03 9.76
N LEU A 63 -12.46 -1.68 9.13
CA LEU A 63 -11.19 -2.38 9.35
C LEU A 63 -10.65 -2.10 10.76
N THR A 64 -10.32 -3.14 11.52
CA THR A 64 -9.86 -3.00 12.91
C THR A 64 -8.33 -3.08 13.06
N ILE A 65 -7.66 -3.60 12.03
CA ILE A 65 -6.21 -3.85 12.03
C ILE A 65 -5.52 -2.77 11.19
N GLY A 66 -4.58 -2.04 11.81
CA GLY A 66 -3.86 -0.94 11.13
C GLY A 66 -3.10 -1.37 9.87
N ALA A 67 -2.61 -2.62 9.80
CA ALA A 67 -2.00 -3.15 8.57
C ALA A 67 -3.02 -3.25 7.43
N ALA A 68 -4.23 -3.76 7.71
CA ALA A 68 -5.31 -3.83 6.72
C ALA A 68 -5.73 -2.43 6.24
N LYS A 69 -5.77 -1.45 7.15
CA LYS A 69 -6.02 -0.05 6.81
C LYS A 69 -4.94 0.53 5.89
N ALA A 70 -3.67 0.30 6.20
CA ALA A 70 -2.55 0.75 5.35
C ALA A 70 -2.56 0.06 3.98
N ASP A 71 -2.91 -1.23 3.93
CA ASP A 71 -3.08 -1.97 2.68
C ASP A 71 -4.18 -1.33 1.81
N PHE A 72 -5.37 -1.06 2.36
CA PHE A 72 -6.43 -0.38 1.61
C PHE A 72 -6.01 1.02 1.15
N PHE A 73 -5.42 1.83 2.04
CA PHE A 73 -4.99 3.18 1.73
C PHE A 73 -3.98 3.23 0.58
N ARG A 74 -2.97 2.34 0.54
CA ARG A 74 -1.92 2.40 -0.49
C ARG A 74 -2.46 2.17 -1.91
N TYR A 75 -3.47 1.32 -2.05
CA TYR A 75 -4.13 1.12 -3.34
C TYR A 75 -5.00 2.32 -3.70
N ALA A 76 -5.75 2.85 -2.73
CA ALA A 76 -6.64 3.99 -2.96
C ALA A 76 -5.88 5.26 -3.35
N ILE A 77 -4.78 5.58 -2.65
CA ILE A 77 -3.99 6.79 -2.94
C ILE A 77 -3.34 6.72 -4.32
N LEU A 78 -2.80 5.56 -4.70
CA LEU A 78 -2.19 5.40 -6.02
C LEU A 78 -3.23 5.30 -7.13
N TYR A 79 -4.38 4.68 -6.89
CA TYR A 79 -5.47 4.70 -7.86
C TYR A 79 -5.92 6.13 -8.14
N LYS A 80 -6.10 6.94 -7.09
CA LYS A 80 -6.60 8.32 -7.24
C LYS A 80 -5.55 9.28 -7.81
N LYS A 81 -4.31 9.20 -7.33
CA LYS A 81 -3.28 10.22 -7.58
C LYS A 81 -2.10 9.71 -8.42
N GLY A 82 -1.90 8.40 -8.54
CA GLY A 82 -0.69 7.80 -9.15
C GLY A 82 0.57 8.07 -8.34
N GLY A 83 1.73 7.70 -8.85
CA GLY A 83 3.05 7.96 -8.30
C GLY A 83 3.66 6.73 -7.63
N VAL A 84 4.38 6.96 -6.53
CA VAL A 84 5.09 5.91 -5.79
C VAL A 84 4.56 5.83 -4.37
N TYR A 85 4.17 4.65 -3.91
CA TYR A 85 3.90 4.39 -2.50
C TYR A 85 5.02 3.53 -1.91
N LEU A 86 5.37 3.80 -0.65
CA LEU A 86 6.29 2.98 0.14
C LEU A 86 5.77 2.79 1.56
N ASP A 87 5.94 1.60 2.12
CA ASP A 87 5.82 1.41 3.56
C ASP A 87 6.83 2.31 4.29
N ILE A 88 6.48 2.76 5.50
CA ILE A 88 7.28 3.73 6.26
C ILE A 88 8.69 3.22 6.61
N ASP A 89 8.85 1.90 6.70
CA ASP A 89 10.13 1.24 6.96
C ASP A 89 10.89 0.85 5.68
N SER A 90 10.35 1.18 4.51
CA SER A 90 10.96 0.91 3.20
C SER A 90 11.65 2.15 2.61
N GLY A 91 12.43 1.96 1.56
CA GLY A 91 13.16 3.07 0.92
C GLY A 91 13.67 2.76 -0.48
N ILE A 92 14.24 3.80 -1.09
CA ILE A 92 14.76 3.75 -2.47
C ILE A 92 16.28 3.91 -2.43
N ASN A 93 16.99 2.97 -3.04
CA ASN A 93 18.46 2.96 -3.04
C ASN A 93 19.08 3.73 -4.22
N ILE A 94 18.33 3.91 -5.30
CA ILE A 94 18.77 4.64 -6.49
C ILE A 94 17.85 5.84 -6.77
N PRO A 95 18.25 6.79 -7.62
CA PRO A 95 17.31 7.76 -8.17
C PRO A 95 16.19 7.05 -8.95
N LEU A 96 14.93 7.44 -8.73
CA LEU A 96 13.77 6.83 -9.37
C LEU A 96 13.76 7.02 -10.88
N ARG A 97 14.35 8.10 -11.40
CA ARG A 97 14.59 8.29 -12.84
C ARG A 97 15.47 7.22 -13.49
N ASN A 98 16.20 6.42 -12.68
CA ASN A 98 16.97 5.27 -13.16
C ASN A 98 16.18 3.94 -13.04
N LEU A 99 14.98 3.98 -12.44
CA LEU A 99 14.09 2.82 -12.26
C LEU A 99 12.86 2.92 -13.15
N ILE A 100 12.22 4.10 -13.18
CA ILE A 100 10.96 4.42 -13.85
C ILE A 100 11.29 5.09 -15.18
N ARG A 101 10.82 4.50 -16.28
CA ARG A 101 10.93 5.02 -17.65
C ARG A 101 9.76 5.98 -17.94
N GLU A 102 9.91 6.82 -18.95
CA GLU A 102 8.90 7.84 -19.25
C GLU A 102 7.56 7.27 -19.74
N ASP A 103 7.61 6.11 -20.37
CA ASP A 103 6.51 5.32 -20.93
C ASP A 103 5.94 4.28 -19.94
N ASP A 104 6.56 4.11 -18.76
CA ASP A 104 6.00 3.24 -17.74
C ASP A 104 4.69 3.80 -17.19
N VAL A 105 3.69 2.93 -17.07
CA VAL A 105 2.41 3.20 -16.39
C VAL A 105 2.25 2.40 -15.10
N ALA A 106 2.91 1.25 -14.98
CA ALA A 106 2.89 0.41 -13.79
C ALA A 106 4.14 -0.46 -13.72
N LEU A 107 4.71 -0.62 -12.52
CA LEU A 107 5.79 -1.57 -12.27
C LEU A 107 5.30 -2.66 -11.32
N VAL A 108 5.42 -3.92 -11.75
CA VAL A 108 5.03 -5.09 -10.97
C VAL A 108 6.24 -5.99 -10.77
N THR A 109 6.38 -6.58 -9.59
CA THR A 109 7.51 -7.47 -9.28
C THR A 109 7.09 -8.50 -8.23
N ASP A 110 7.66 -9.69 -8.31
CA ASP A 110 7.43 -10.76 -7.34
C ASP A 110 8.17 -10.52 -6.02
N GLU A 111 7.60 -11.05 -4.94
CA GLU A 111 8.32 -11.32 -3.70
C GLU A 111 9.31 -12.49 -3.86
N ILE A 112 10.15 -12.72 -2.86
CA ILE A 112 11.00 -13.92 -2.76
C ILE A 112 10.55 -14.71 -1.52
N PRO A 113 10.05 -15.96 -1.69
CA PRO A 113 9.81 -16.66 -2.96
C PRO A 113 8.65 -16.03 -3.78
N PRO A 114 8.58 -16.27 -5.11
CA PRO A 114 7.64 -15.62 -6.03
C PRO A 114 6.23 -16.20 -5.92
N THR A 115 5.59 -16.00 -4.77
CA THR A 115 4.20 -16.41 -4.51
C THR A 115 3.24 -15.25 -4.70
N TYR A 116 3.66 -14.04 -4.32
CA TYR A 116 2.85 -12.83 -4.36
C TYR A 116 3.64 -11.69 -5.02
N TYR A 117 2.92 -10.70 -5.53
CA TYR A 117 3.53 -9.45 -5.96
C TYR A 117 3.83 -8.55 -4.76
N VAL A 118 4.93 -7.81 -4.86
CA VAL A 118 5.33 -6.83 -3.85
C VAL A 118 4.28 -5.74 -3.70
N GLN A 119 3.83 -5.51 -2.46
CA GLN A 119 2.91 -4.41 -2.11
C GLN A 119 3.50 -3.37 -1.15
N TRP A 120 4.66 -3.62 -0.53
CA TRP A 120 5.32 -2.67 0.38
C TRP A 120 5.94 -1.48 -0.37
N GLY A 121 6.07 -1.59 -1.70
CA GLY A 121 6.47 -0.52 -2.60
C GLY A 121 5.73 -0.69 -3.91
N LEU A 122 5.01 0.35 -4.35
CA LEU A 122 4.13 0.32 -5.52
C LEU A 122 4.40 1.52 -6.41
N VAL A 123 4.31 1.34 -7.72
CA VAL A 123 4.55 2.38 -8.73
C VAL A 123 3.49 2.28 -9.82
N TYR A 124 2.65 3.32 -9.93
CA TYR A 124 1.48 3.30 -10.81
C TYR A 124 1.14 4.69 -11.35
N GLU A 125 0.57 4.76 -12.54
CA GLU A 125 -0.23 5.90 -12.99
C GLU A 125 -1.55 5.97 -12.22
N ALA A 126 -2.21 7.12 -12.26
CA ALA A 126 -3.56 7.25 -11.72
C ALA A 126 -4.56 6.49 -12.59
N GLY A 127 -5.56 5.86 -11.98
CA GLY A 127 -6.62 5.15 -12.68
C GLY A 127 -6.26 3.76 -13.18
N HIS A 128 -5.08 3.22 -12.86
CA HIS A 128 -4.62 1.95 -13.43
C HIS A 128 -5.56 0.77 -13.12
N PRO A 129 -5.93 -0.09 -14.10
CA PRO A 129 -6.92 -1.16 -13.94
C PRO A 129 -6.61 -2.15 -12.81
N PHE A 130 -5.32 -2.47 -12.61
CA PHE A 130 -4.89 -3.35 -11.51
C PHE A 130 -5.31 -2.83 -10.14
N LEU A 131 -5.15 -1.52 -9.90
CA LEU A 131 -5.52 -0.91 -8.62
C LEU A 131 -7.03 -0.81 -8.49
N GLN A 132 -7.74 -0.50 -9.57
CA GLN A 132 -9.20 -0.52 -9.59
C GLN A 132 -9.75 -1.89 -9.17
N LYS A 133 -9.33 -2.96 -9.86
CA LYS A 133 -9.77 -4.33 -9.55
C LYS A 133 -9.41 -4.74 -8.12
N THR A 134 -8.23 -4.34 -7.65
CA THR A 134 -7.81 -4.58 -6.26
C THR A 134 -8.75 -3.90 -5.27
N LEU A 135 -9.13 -2.66 -5.50
CA LEU A 135 -10.07 -1.92 -4.64
C LEU A 135 -11.47 -2.54 -4.66
N GLU A 136 -11.98 -2.92 -5.83
CA GLU A 136 -13.26 -3.63 -5.97
C GLU A 136 -13.27 -4.92 -5.15
N ASN A 137 -12.25 -5.77 -5.32
CA ASN A 137 -12.14 -7.04 -4.59
C ASN A 137 -11.96 -6.83 -3.07
N ILE A 138 -11.27 -5.76 -2.64
CA ILE A 138 -11.17 -5.39 -1.22
C ILE A 138 -12.53 -4.99 -0.64
N LEU A 139 -13.30 -4.16 -1.34
CA LEU A 139 -14.64 -3.76 -0.91
C LEU A 139 -15.55 -4.98 -0.79
N ASP A 140 -15.48 -5.90 -1.74
CA ASP A 140 -16.21 -7.17 -1.71
C ASP A 140 -15.81 -8.05 -0.51
N ASN A 141 -14.51 -8.15 -0.23
CA ASN A 141 -14.01 -8.85 0.94
C ASN A 141 -14.49 -8.21 2.25
N ILE A 142 -14.53 -6.88 2.35
CA ILE A 142 -15.02 -6.18 3.56
C ILE A 142 -16.52 -6.37 3.73
N ARG A 143 -17.28 -6.32 2.64
CA ARG A 143 -18.73 -6.51 2.64
C ARG A 143 -19.12 -7.92 3.06
N ASN A 144 -18.52 -8.94 2.43
CA ASN A 144 -18.91 -10.34 2.61
C ASN A 144 -18.14 -11.05 3.72
N ASN A 145 -17.05 -10.46 4.20
CA ASN A 145 -16.17 -10.99 5.25
C ASN A 145 -15.84 -12.50 5.09
N PRO A 146 -15.40 -12.98 3.90
CA PRO A 146 -15.09 -14.40 3.70
C PRO A 146 -13.82 -14.84 4.45
N TYR A 147 -13.04 -13.88 4.97
CA TYR A 147 -11.70 -14.09 5.54
C TYR A 147 -11.52 -13.39 6.91
N PRO A 148 -12.34 -13.68 7.93
CA PRO A 148 -12.46 -12.87 9.17
C PRO A 148 -11.15 -12.70 9.96
N HIS A 149 -10.19 -13.61 9.78
CA HIS A 149 -8.89 -13.63 10.47
C HIS A 149 -7.68 -13.67 9.53
N ASN A 150 -7.86 -13.32 8.25
CA ASN A 150 -6.78 -13.31 7.27
C ASN A 150 -6.63 -11.95 6.56
N VAL A 151 -5.77 -11.09 7.10
CA VAL A 151 -5.48 -9.76 6.52
C VAL A 151 -4.92 -9.87 5.11
N HIS A 152 -4.07 -10.88 4.89
CA HIS A 152 -3.36 -11.12 3.64
C HIS A 152 -4.34 -11.35 2.47
N LYS A 153 -5.44 -12.09 2.73
CA LYS A 153 -6.53 -12.30 1.77
C LYS A 153 -7.54 -11.16 1.73
N THR A 154 -7.79 -10.47 2.84
CA THR A 154 -8.80 -9.42 2.89
C THR A 154 -8.35 -8.16 2.16
N THR A 155 -7.15 -7.67 2.47
CA THR A 155 -6.60 -6.38 1.98
C THR A 155 -5.14 -6.47 1.54
N GLY A 156 -4.41 -7.53 1.92
CA GLY A 156 -2.98 -7.64 1.70
C GLY A 156 -2.54 -8.25 0.36
N PRO A 157 -1.36 -8.90 0.31
CA PRO A 157 -0.73 -9.30 -0.95
C PRO A 157 -1.50 -10.36 -1.74
N THR A 158 -2.34 -11.19 -1.11
CA THR A 158 -3.13 -12.20 -1.85
C THR A 158 -4.14 -11.51 -2.76
N VAL A 159 -5.01 -10.65 -2.21
CA VAL A 159 -6.06 -10.00 -3.01
C VAL A 159 -5.46 -9.13 -4.10
N TYR A 160 -4.36 -8.44 -3.83
CA TYR A 160 -3.63 -7.66 -4.84
C TYR A 160 -3.08 -8.55 -5.97
N THR A 161 -2.42 -9.65 -5.62
CA THR A 161 -1.86 -10.59 -6.61
C THR A 161 -2.96 -11.23 -7.45
N GLU A 162 -4.03 -11.69 -6.81
CA GLU A 162 -5.18 -12.32 -7.49
C GLU A 162 -5.89 -11.33 -8.40
N SER A 163 -6.04 -10.06 -7.98
CA SER A 163 -6.65 -8.99 -8.79
C SER A 163 -5.85 -8.68 -10.05
N ILE A 164 -4.51 -8.62 -9.95
CA ILE A 164 -3.64 -8.44 -11.12
C ILE A 164 -3.74 -9.64 -12.06
N LYS A 165 -3.67 -10.87 -11.52
CA LYS A 165 -3.78 -12.09 -12.32
C LYS A 165 -5.13 -12.18 -13.03
N GLN A 166 -6.21 -11.78 -12.36
CA GLN A 166 -7.54 -11.68 -12.98
C GLN A 166 -7.53 -10.69 -14.14
N CYS A 167 -7.05 -9.46 -13.92
CA CYS A 167 -6.95 -8.45 -14.98
C CYS A 167 -6.18 -8.96 -16.19
N LEU A 168 -5.04 -9.62 -15.97
CA LEU A 168 -4.20 -10.16 -17.04
C LEU A 168 -4.82 -11.38 -17.73
N SER A 169 -5.65 -12.16 -17.03
CA SER A 169 -6.41 -13.25 -17.64
C SER A 169 -7.54 -12.74 -18.54
N GLU A 170 -8.15 -11.61 -18.19
CA GLU A 170 -9.23 -10.96 -18.96
C GLU A 170 -8.67 -10.13 -20.12
N ASN A 171 -7.56 -9.42 -19.89
CA ASN A 171 -6.85 -8.61 -20.88
C ASN A 171 -5.32 -8.70 -20.65
N PRO A 172 -4.61 -9.57 -21.39
CA PRO A 172 -3.16 -9.71 -21.29
C PRO A 172 -2.38 -8.46 -21.69
N ASP A 173 -2.98 -7.56 -22.47
CA ASP A 173 -2.31 -6.40 -23.07
C ASP A 173 -2.39 -5.14 -22.19
N ILE A 174 -2.91 -5.25 -20.96
CA ILE A 174 -2.88 -4.12 -20.00
C ILE A 174 -1.44 -3.64 -19.86
N PRO A 175 -1.11 -2.37 -20.15
CA PRO A 175 0.29 -1.93 -20.14
C PRO A 175 0.87 -1.99 -18.72
N HIS A 176 2.00 -2.68 -18.55
CA HIS A 176 2.76 -2.74 -17.31
C HIS A 176 4.14 -3.30 -17.61
N ARG A 177 5.10 -3.09 -16.69
CA ARG A 177 6.42 -3.71 -16.79
C ARG A 177 6.69 -4.60 -15.60
N PHE A 178 6.92 -5.89 -15.88
CA PHE A 178 7.44 -6.82 -14.89
C PHE A 178 8.94 -6.60 -14.67
N LEU A 179 9.32 -6.50 -13.41
CA LEU A 179 10.71 -6.39 -12.96
C LEU A 179 11.14 -7.67 -12.26
N ALA A 180 12.44 -7.93 -12.29
CA ALA A 180 13.02 -9.00 -11.47
C ALA A 180 12.69 -8.80 -9.97
N PRO A 181 12.53 -9.90 -9.21
CA PRO A 181 11.95 -9.88 -7.87
C PRO A 181 12.55 -8.84 -6.92
N HIS A 182 11.71 -8.28 -6.04
CA HIS A 182 12.08 -7.22 -5.10
C HIS A 182 12.82 -6.03 -5.73
N TYR A 183 12.40 -5.62 -6.94
CA TYR A 183 13.01 -4.50 -7.66
C TYR A 183 14.54 -4.65 -7.84
N GLU A 184 15.09 -5.87 -7.82
CA GLU A 184 16.53 -6.13 -7.81
C GLU A 184 17.28 -5.30 -6.73
N ASN A 185 16.66 -5.11 -5.56
CA ASN A 185 17.17 -4.28 -4.44
C ASN A 185 17.34 -2.78 -4.77
N LYS A 186 16.82 -2.30 -5.90
CA LYS A 186 16.76 -0.87 -6.26
C LYS A 186 15.79 -0.12 -5.33
N MET A 187 14.74 -0.79 -4.88
CA MET A 187 13.92 -0.44 -3.72
C MET A 187 14.13 -1.52 -2.66
N VAL A 188 14.04 -1.15 -1.37
CA VAL A 188 14.30 -2.08 -0.26
C VAL A 188 13.19 -2.06 0.76
N PHE A 189 12.82 -3.27 1.17
CA PHE A 189 11.94 -3.52 2.30
C PHE A 189 12.75 -3.50 3.60
N LYS A 190 12.32 -2.69 4.57
CA LYS A 190 12.88 -2.61 5.93
C LYS A 190 14.34 -2.18 6.01
N TYR A 191 14.56 -0.92 6.38
CA TYR A 191 15.88 -0.49 6.80
C TYR A 191 16.29 -1.10 8.15
N LYS A 192 17.61 -1.25 8.36
CA LYS A 192 18.19 -1.83 9.59
C LYS A 192 17.65 -1.10 10.84
N LEU A 193 17.24 -1.87 11.85
CA LEU A 193 16.65 -1.40 13.12
C LEU A 193 15.27 -0.73 13.03
N GLY A 194 14.65 -0.59 11.84
CA GLY A 194 13.32 0.03 11.70
C GLY A 194 12.27 -0.63 12.59
N LYS A 195 12.30 -1.97 12.69
CA LYS A 195 11.36 -2.72 13.53
C LYS A 195 11.43 -2.38 15.02
N PHE A 196 12.62 -2.07 15.53
CA PHE A 196 12.84 -1.78 16.96
C PHE A 196 12.28 -0.40 17.34
N PHE A 197 12.43 0.59 16.45
CA PHE A 197 12.01 1.97 16.71
C PHE A 197 10.55 2.24 16.32
N LEU A 198 10.00 1.52 15.35
CA LEU A 198 8.63 1.74 14.87
C LEU A 198 7.58 0.88 15.59
N TYR A 199 7.95 -0.31 16.07
CA TYR A 199 7.00 -1.25 16.66
C TYR A 199 7.42 -1.61 18.09
N SER A 200 6.80 -0.94 19.08
CA SER A 200 7.18 -1.03 20.49
C SER A 200 6.75 -2.32 21.20
N LYS A 201 5.67 -2.99 20.76
CA LYS A 201 5.14 -4.22 21.41
C LYS A 201 4.90 -5.35 20.41
N LYS A 202 5.54 -6.51 20.64
CA LYS A 202 5.36 -7.73 19.81
C LYS A 202 3.92 -8.25 19.81
N SER A 203 3.16 -8.08 20.90
CA SER A 203 1.75 -8.48 21.01
C SER A 203 0.82 -7.67 20.11
N GLU A 204 1.19 -6.43 19.78
CA GLU A 204 0.38 -5.54 18.94
C GLU A 204 0.65 -5.72 17.44
N HIS A 205 1.59 -6.60 17.07
CA HIS A 205 1.89 -6.91 15.68
C HIS A 205 0.67 -7.58 15.01
N TRP A 206 0.32 -7.12 13.81
CA TRP A 206 -0.90 -7.53 13.11
C TRP A 206 -1.06 -9.05 12.96
N LYS A 207 0.04 -9.79 12.74
CA LYS A 207 0.02 -11.27 12.65
C LYS A 207 -0.56 -11.96 13.89
N ARG A 208 -0.48 -11.33 15.07
CA ARG A 208 -1.07 -11.82 16.31
C ARG A 208 -2.49 -11.28 16.48
N LYS A 209 -2.70 -9.99 16.23
CA LYS A 209 -4.03 -9.35 16.35
C LYS A 209 -5.09 -10.06 15.51
N GLN A 210 -4.78 -10.45 14.27
CA GLN A 210 -5.75 -11.12 13.40
C GLN A 210 -6.24 -12.47 13.96
N LEU A 211 -5.47 -13.13 14.84
CA LEU A 211 -5.85 -14.40 15.46
C LEU A 211 -6.86 -14.23 16.60
N THR A 212 -6.95 -13.03 17.16
CA THR A 212 -7.73 -12.75 18.38
C THR A 212 -8.78 -11.66 18.17
N GLN A 213 -8.80 -11.02 17.00
CA GLN A 213 -9.66 -9.90 16.68
C GLN A 213 -10.20 -10.08 15.25
N ASN A 214 -11.50 -9.88 15.07
CA ASN A 214 -12.11 -9.81 13.75
C ASN A 214 -11.54 -8.63 12.98
N ILE A 215 -11.12 -8.87 11.74
CA ILE A 215 -10.54 -7.82 10.87
C ILE A 215 -11.57 -6.75 10.53
N ILE A 216 -12.84 -7.15 10.44
CA ILE A 216 -13.96 -6.32 10.00
C ILE A 216 -14.98 -6.22 11.14
N LYS A 217 -15.40 -4.99 11.47
CA LYS A 217 -16.53 -4.73 12.36
C LYS A 217 -17.88 -5.03 11.66
N PRO A 218 -18.91 -5.49 12.40
CA PRO A 218 -20.28 -5.54 11.92
C PRO A 218 -20.77 -4.17 11.45
N GLU A 219 -21.72 -4.11 10.52
CA GLU A 219 -22.24 -2.82 10.02
C GLU A 219 -23.03 -2.02 11.06
N ASP A 220 -23.58 -2.69 12.08
CA ASP A 220 -24.48 -2.06 13.06
C ASP A 220 -23.77 -1.38 14.23
N GLU A 221 -22.45 -1.51 14.36
CA GLU A 221 -21.67 -0.96 15.49
C GLU A 221 -21.46 0.56 15.45
N ASP A 222 -21.75 1.23 14.33
CA ASP A 222 -21.65 2.69 14.19
C ASP A 222 -23.01 3.42 14.44
N SER A 223 -24.00 2.72 15.01
CA SER A 223 -25.36 3.21 15.28
C SER A 223 -25.61 3.73 16.70
N ILE A 224 -24.58 4.00 17.50
CA ILE A 224 -24.71 4.45 18.90
C ILE A 224 -23.83 5.67 19.17
#